data_AF-V8N6Q9-F1
#
_entry.id   AF-V8N6Q9-F1
#
_cell.length_a   1.000
_cell.length_b   1.000
_cell.length_c   1.000
_cell.angle_alpha   90.00
_cell.angle_beta   90.00
_cell.angle_gamma   90.00
#
_symmetry.space_group_name_H-M   'P 1'
#
loop_
_entity.id
_entity.type
_entity.pdbx_description
1 polymer ?
#
loop_
_entity_poly.entity_id
_entity_poly.type
_entity_poly.pdbx_seq_one_letter_code
_entity_poly.pdbx_strand_id
1 'polypeptide(L)'
;SKHEEIELVSVEEFYKEAPPEISKSDITLHDPHEQTLSRLDWELEQRKRLANKEKILKEIEVKKEYLSNLQPRLNSIMQASLPVQEYFAMPFDQVHKQYEIARHLPPPLYVLFVQASAYGQACGKPSGSFQERGPKVFFSPIDKKLAVAIEGNVEEAKALCKPPEDSQDDESDSDVEEEQTTKRRRPTLGVQLDDKRKEMLKRHPLSVTISLKCKDGNLLLLTFYYLMNLNVLTVKTKMTAATEMTVPISAG
;
A
#
# COMPACT_ATOMS: atom_id res chain seq x y z
N SER A 1 35.29 -53.64 -0.72
CA SER A 1 35.49 -52.21 -0.98
C SER A 1 34.54 -51.76 -2.06
N LYS A 2 33.75 -50.70 -1.83
CA LYS A 2 32.79 -50.14 -2.80
C LYS A 2 33.07 -48.67 -3.14
N HIS A 3 34.22 -48.14 -2.73
CA HIS A 3 34.60 -46.73 -2.95
C HIS A 3 35.02 -46.45 -4.40
N GLU A 4 35.36 -47.49 -5.18
CA GLU A 4 35.70 -47.37 -6.61
C GLU A 4 34.46 -47.21 -7.51
N GLU A 5 33.25 -47.46 -6.98
CA GLU A 5 31.98 -47.30 -7.72
C GLU A 5 31.39 -45.89 -7.60
N ILE A 6 32.00 -44.99 -6.81
CA ILE A 6 31.48 -43.63 -6.60
C ILE A 6 31.97 -42.74 -7.74
N GLU A 7 31.04 -42.19 -8.51
CA GLU A 7 31.32 -41.25 -9.59
C GLU A 7 31.78 -39.90 -9.01
N LEU A 8 33.10 -39.68 -9.02
CA LEU A 8 33.73 -38.48 -8.49
C LEU A 8 33.90 -37.41 -9.57
N VAL A 9 33.70 -36.14 -9.20
CA VAL A 9 34.01 -34.95 -10.02
C VAL A 9 35.44 -35.05 -10.58
N SER A 10 35.64 -34.66 -11.84
CA SER A 10 36.95 -34.79 -12.49
C SER A 10 38.04 -34.04 -11.71
N VAL A 11 39.29 -34.50 -11.82
CA VAL A 11 40.43 -33.90 -11.09
C VAL A 11 40.59 -32.42 -11.46
N GLU A 12 40.33 -32.07 -12.72
CA GLU A 12 40.41 -30.70 -13.21
C GLU A 12 39.32 -29.79 -12.65
N GLU A 13 38.09 -30.29 -12.52
CA GLU A 13 36.97 -29.51 -11.95
C GLU A 13 37.12 -29.38 -10.43
N PHE A 14 37.63 -30.41 -9.75
CA PHE A 14 37.91 -30.36 -8.32
C PHE A 14 38.88 -29.24 -7.96
N TYR A 15 40.04 -29.15 -8.63
CA TYR A 15 41.02 -28.08 -8.33
C TYR A 15 40.57 -26.69 -8.79
N LYS A 16 39.55 -26.58 -9.66
CA LYS A 16 38.97 -25.29 -10.10
C LYS A 16 37.90 -24.79 -9.15
N GLU A 17 37.04 -25.66 -8.62
CA GLU A 17 35.86 -25.28 -7.84
C GLU A 17 36.03 -25.43 -6.33
N ALA A 18 36.88 -26.36 -5.88
CA ALA A 18 37.06 -26.62 -4.46
C ALA A 18 37.89 -25.51 -3.79
N PRO A 19 37.45 -24.99 -2.62
CA PRO A 19 38.22 -24.03 -1.83
C PRO A 19 39.62 -24.55 -1.49
N PRO A 20 40.61 -23.64 -1.33
CA PRO A 20 41.99 -24.01 -0.99
C PRO A 20 42.12 -24.76 0.35
N GLU A 21 41.14 -24.59 1.25
CA GLU A 21 41.05 -25.30 2.53
C GLU A 21 40.78 -26.81 2.36
N ILE A 22 40.08 -27.21 1.30
CA ILE A 22 39.71 -28.60 1.00
C ILE A 22 40.63 -29.18 -0.08
N SER A 23 40.99 -28.40 -1.11
CA SER A 23 41.80 -28.90 -2.24
C SER A 23 43.25 -29.19 -1.88
N LYS A 24 43.85 -28.45 -0.93
CA LYS A 24 45.20 -28.66 -0.35
C LYS A 24 46.23 -29.15 -1.39
N SER A 25 46.37 -28.40 -2.49
CA SER A 25 47.16 -28.80 -3.68
C SER A 25 48.58 -29.27 -3.34
N ASP A 26 49.18 -28.72 -2.29
CA ASP A 26 50.54 -29.03 -1.86
C ASP A 26 50.72 -30.47 -1.35
N ILE A 27 49.65 -31.13 -0.90
CA ILE A 27 49.68 -32.50 -0.35
C ILE A 27 48.96 -33.46 -1.30
N THR A 28 47.84 -33.03 -1.88
CA THR A 28 46.98 -33.84 -2.75
C THR A 28 47.55 -34.06 -4.16
N LEU A 29 48.56 -33.30 -4.59
CA LEU A 29 49.31 -33.57 -5.82
C LEU A 29 50.39 -34.64 -5.64
N HIS A 30 50.88 -34.85 -4.42
CA HIS A 30 51.97 -35.78 -4.13
C HIS A 30 51.49 -37.15 -3.63
N ASP A 31 50.28 -37.23 -3.08
CA ASP A 31 49.68 -38.49 -2.61
C ASP A 31 48.30 -38.76 -3.27
N PRO A 32 48.18 -39.84 -4.07
CA PRO A 32 46.92 -40.21 -4.72
C PRO A 32 45.81 -40.61 -3.74
N HIS A 33 46.15 -41.10 -2.54
CA HIS A 33 45.17 -41.44 -1.51
C HIS A 33 44.54 -40.17 -0.91
N GLU A 34 45.36 -39.20 -0.49
CA GLU A 34 44.91 -37.91 0.04
C GLU A 34 44.12 -37.09 -0.98
N GLN A 35 44.47 -37.21 -2.27
CA GLN A 35 43.70 -36.62 -3.37
C GLN A 35 42.27 -37.18 -3.42
N THR A 36 42.13 -38.49 -3.25
CA THR A 36 40.82 -39.17 -3.30
C THR A 36 39.97 -38.79 -2.09
N LEU A 37 40.56 -38.71 -0.90
CA LEU A 37 39.88 -38.24 0.32
C LEU A 37 39.38 -36.80 0.19
N SER A 38 40.23 -35.90 -0.31
CA SER A 38 39.87 -34.49 -0.46
C SER A 38 38.75 -34.27 -1.49
N ARG A 39 38.72 -35.08 -2.56
CA ARG A 39 37.63 -35.09 -3.55
C ARG A 39 36.30 -35.56 -2.95
N LEU A 40 36.33 -36.59 -2.09
CA LEU A 40 35.16 -37.08 -1.38
C LEU A 40 34.62 -36.04 -0.39
N ASP A 41 35.50 -35.35 0.34
CA ASP A 41 35.11 -34.28 1.26
C ASP A 41 34.45 -33.11 0.54
N TRP A 42 34.98 -32.70 -0.61
CA TRP A 42 34.38 -31.65 -1.45
C TRP A 42 33.00 -32.06 -1.97
N GLU A 43 32.85 -33.28 -2.47
CA GLU A 43 31.57 -33.79 -2.95
C GLU A 43 30.53 -33.81 -1.81
N LEU A 44 30.94 -34.24 -0.61
CA LEU A 44 30.10 -34.26 0.58
C LEU A 44 29.66 -32.83 0.97
N GLU A 45 30.57 -31.86 0.91
CA GLU A 45 30.29 -30.44 1.16
C GLU A 45 29.30 -29.87 0.12
N GLN A 46 29.48 -30.19 -1.17
CA GLN A 46 28.56 -29.82 -2.24
C GLN A 46 27.17 -30.42 -2.01
N ARG A 47 27.08 -31.71 -1.68
CA ARG A 47 25.82 -32.40 -1.36
C ARG A 47 25.12 -31.77 -0.15
N LYS A 48 25.86 -31.42 0.91
CA LYS A 48 25.31 -30.68 2.07
C LYS A 48 24.75 -29.32 1.65
N ARG A 49 25.48 -28.58 0.81
CA ARG A 49 25.07 -27.25 0.34
C ARG A 49 23.81 -27.32 -0.53
N LEU A 50 23.73 -28.30 -1.43
CA LEU A 50 22.56 -28.55 -2.26
C LEU A 50 21.35 -28.96 -1.41
N ALA A 51 21.53 -29.87 -0.45
CA ALA A 51 20.46 -30.28 0.46
C ALA A 51 19.92 -29.11 1.30
N ASN A 52 20.79 -28.23 1.80
CA ASN A 52 20.38 -27.02 2.51
C ASN A 52 19.62 -26.04 1.62
N LYS A 53 20.10 -25.83 0.38
CA LYS A 53 19.41 -24.99 -0.61
C LYS A 53 18.02 -25.54 -0.93
N GLU A 54 17.89 -26.84 -1.16
CA GLU A 54 16.59 -27.48 -1.39
C GLU A 54 15.66 -27.33 -0.19
N LYS A 55 16.17 -27.49 1.03
CA LYS A 55 15.38 -27.31 2.25
C LYS A 55 14.83 -25.88 2.33
N ILE A 56 15.67 -24.87 2.10
CA ILE A 56 15.25 -23.45 2.11
C ILE A 56 14.21 -23.20 1.01
N LEU A 57 14.41 -23.75 -0.20
CA LEU A 57 13.45 -23.60 -1.30
C LEU A 57 12.10 -24.24 -0.95
N LYS A 58 12.08 -25.44 -0.35
CA LYS A 58 10.87 -26.10 0.14
C LYS A 58 10.17 -25.26 1.22
N GLU A 59 10.92 -24.70 2.17
CA GLU A 59 10.35 -23.81 3.19
C GLU A 59 9.77 -22.52 2.60
N ILE A 60 10.42 -21.93 1.60
CA ILE A 60 9.89 -20.78 0.87
C ILE A 60 8.59 -21.17 0.17
N GLU A 61 8.54 -22.34 -0.48
CA GLU A 61 7.34 -22.80 -1.18
C GLU A 61 6.16 -23.01 -0.21
N VAL A 62 6.39 -23.70 0.91
CA VAL A 62 5.37 -23.88 1.95
C VAL A 62 4.89 -22.54 2.50
N LYS A 63 5.79 -21.57 2.73
CA LYS A 63 5.40 -20.22 3.19
C LYS A 63 4.61 -19.45 2.14
N LYS A 64 4.97 -19.57 0.85
CA LYS A 64 4.21 -18.96 -0.25
C LYS A 64 2.81 -19.55 -0.34
N GLU A 65 2.69 -20.88 -0.25
CA GLU A 65 1.40 -21.57 -0.22
C GLU A 65 0.58 -21.18 1.02
N TYR A 66 1.21 -21.06 2.19
CA TYR A 66 0.53 -20.59 3.39
C TYR A 66 -0.01 -19.15 3.22
N LEU A 67 0.81 -18.24 2.69
CA LEU A 67 0.41 -16.84 2.43
C LEU A 67 -0.69 -16.74 1.38
N SER A 68 -0.61 -17.54 0.30
CA SER A 68 -1.65 -17.55 -0.75
C SER A 68 -2.97 -18.09 -0.22
N ASN A 69 -2.94 -19.03 0.72
CA ASN A 69 -4.13 -19.58 1.38
C ASN A 69 -4.64 -18.72 2.55
N LEU A 70 -3.82 -17.83 3.12
CA LEU A 70 -4.21 -17.00 4.26
C LEU A 70 -5.27 -15.96 3.88
N GLN A 71 -5.06 -15.23 2.77
CA GLN A 71 -5.98 -14.20 2.28
C GLN A 71 -7.42 -14.74 2.08
N PRO A 72 -7.66 -15.84 1.34
CA PRO A 72 -9.01 -16.36 1.16
C PRO A 72 -9.63 -16.88 2.47
N ARG A 73 -8.84 -17.45 3.38
CA ARG A 73 -9.33 -17.87 4.71
C ARG A 73 -9.78 -16.68 5.55
N LEU A 74 -9.01 -15.60 5.59
CA LEU A 74 -9.39 -14.37 6.28
C LEU A 74 -10.65 -13.75 5.67
N ASN A 75 -10.76 -13.74 4.34
CA ASN A 75 -11.97 -13.29 3.65
C ASN A 75 -13.20 -14.15 4.01
N SER A 76 -13.04 -15.48 4.08
CA SER A 76 -14.12 -16.39 4.49
C SER A 76 -14.60 -16.12 5.91
N ILE A 77 -13.67 -15.90 6.85
CA ILE A 77 -13.99 -15.53 8.23
C ILE A 77 -14.70 -14.17 8.28
N MET A 78 -14.20 -13.19 7.53
CA MET A 78 -14.82 -11.86 7.43
C MET A 78 -16.28 -11.97 6.98
N GLN A 79 -16.55 -12.70 5.90
CA GLN A 79 -17.90 -12.91 5.37
C GLN A 79 -18.80 -13.67 6.34
N ALA A 80 -18.30 -14.74 6.97
CA ALA A 80 -19.06 -15.50 7.96
C ALA A 80 -19.42 -14.68 9.21
N SER A 81 -18.60 -13.67 9.55
CA SER A 81 -18.83 -12.80 10.71
C SER A 81 -19.81 -11.64 10.46
N LEU A 82 -20.21 -11.38 9.21
CA LEU A 82 -21.09 -10.25 8.86
C LEU A 82 -22.41 -10.20 9.67
N PRO A 83 -23.16 -11.31 9.85
CA PRO A 83 -24.42 -11.25 10.60
C PRO A 83 -24.23 -10.83 12.06
N VAL A 84 -23.12 -11.26 12.67
CA VAL A 84 -22.77 -10.90 14.05
C VAL A 84 -22.30 -9.45 14.13
N GLN A 85 -21.54 -8.98 13.12
CA GLN A 85 -21.16 -7.58 13.01
C GLN A 85 -22.37 -6.65 12.92
N GLU A 86 -23.38 -7.01 12.13
CA GLU A 86 -24.63 -6.25 12.01
C GLU A 86 -25.41 -6.25 13.33
N TYR A 87 -25.52 -7.42 13.99
CA TYR A 87 -26.24 -7.54 15.26
C TYR A 87 -25.62 -6.68 16.38
N PHE A 88 -24.30 -6.63 16.47
CA PHE A 88 -23.59 -5.83 17.48
C PHE A 88 -23.21 -4.41 17.01
N ALA A 89 -23.64 -3.99 15.81
CA ALA A 89 -23.28 -2.71 15.20
C ALA A 89 -21.75 -2.47 15.15
N MET A 90 -20.98 -3.50 14.78
CA MET A 90 -19.52 -3.47 14.65
C MET A 90 -19.09 -3.62 13.17
N PRO A 91 -19.10 -2.54 12.37
CA PRO A 91 -18.84 -2.62 10.93
C PRO A 91 -17.33 -2.69 10.62
N PHE A 92 -16.68 -3.80 10.98
CA PHE A 92 -15.24 -4.00 10.76
C PHE A 92 -14.87 -3.94 9.27
N ASP A 93 -15.71 -4.52 8.40
CA ASP A 93 -15.48 -4.53 6.95
C ASP A 93 -15.46 -3.11 6.36
N GLN A 94 -16.36 -2.22 6.81
CA GLN A 94 -16.41 -0.83 6.33
C GLN A 94 -15.18 -0.04 6.76
N VAL A 95 -14.76 -0.20 8.02
CA VAL A 95 -13.54 0.44 8.54
C VAL A 95 -12.31 -0.08 7.79
N HIS A 96 -12.23 -1.39 7.55
CA HIS A 96 -11.12 -2.00 6.81
C HIS A 96 -11.04 -1.47 5.37
N LYS A 97 -12.16 -1.41 4.65
CA LYS A 97 -12.24 -0.83 3.30
C LYS A 97 -11.78 0.62 3.27
N GLN A 98 -12.17 1.43 4.26
CA GLN A 98 -11.69 2.81 4.35
C GLN A 98 -10.18 2.88 4.55
N TYR A 99 -9.60 2.01 5.38
CA TYR A 99 -8.14 1.96 5.55
C TYR A 99 -7.39 1.52 4.29
N GLU A 100 -7.94 0.57 3.51
CA GLU A 100 -7.36 0.16 2.23
C GLU A 100 -7.34 1.32 1.23
N ILE A 101 -8.42 2.12 1.18
CA ILE A 101 -8.45 3.36 0.38
C ILE A 101 -7.44 4.38 0.93
N ALA A 102 -7.32 4.48 2.26
CA ALA A 102 -6.40 5.42 2.92
C ALA A 102 -4.93 5.16 2.57
N ARG A 103 -4.55 3.94 2.18
CA ARG A 103 -3.18 3.61 1.74
C ARG A 103 -2.75 4.40 0.49
N HIS A 104 -3.71 4.90 -0.28
CA HIS A 104 -3.47 5.70 -1.48
C HIS A 104 -3.59 7.21 -1.22
N LEU A 105 -3.72 7.64 0.03
CA LEU A 105 -3.72 9.06 0.37
C LEU A 105 -2.28 9.62 0.41
N PRO A 106 -2.09 10.89 0.03
CA PRO A 106 -0.86 11.62 0.30
C PRO A 106 -0.55 11.64 1.80
N PRO A 107 0.74 11.66 2.21
CA PRO A 107 1.11 11.59 3.62
C PRO A 107 0.39 12.60 4.52
N PRO A 108 0.22 13.89 4.14
CA PRO A 108 -0.52 14.85 4.96
C PRO A 108 -2.00 14.49 5.16
N LEU A 109 -2.66 13.99 4.12
CA LEU A 109 -4.07 13.56 4.19
C LEU A 109 -4.22 12.25 4.97
N TYR A 110 -3.26 11.33 4.86
CA TYR A 110 -3.26 10.09 5.65
C TYR A 110 -3.15 10.38 7.15
N VAL A 111 -2.22 11.25 7.54
CA VAL A 111 -2.06 11.66 8.94
C VAL A 111 -3.35 12.31 9.45
N LEU A 112 -3.95 13.22 8.67
CA LEU A 112 -5.23 13.85 9.02
C LEU A 112 -6.33 12.80 9.20
N PHE A 113 -6.44 11.83 8.29
CA PHE A 113 -7.44 10.75 8.37
C PHE A 113 -7.29 9.92 9.64
N VAL A 114 -6.06 9.47 9.96
CA VAL A 114 -5.78 8.67 11.17
C VAL A 114 -6.08 9.47 12.43
N GLN A 115 -5.62 10.72 12.50
CA GLN A 115 -5.83 11.58 13.67
C GLN A 115 -7.31 11.91 13.87
N ALA A 116 -8.03 12.29 12.81
CA ALA A 116 -9.46 12.56 12.88
C ALA A 116 -10.25 11.31 13.28
N SER A 117 -9.91 10.15 12.71
CA SER A 117 -10.55 8.88 13.06
C SER A 117 -10.30 8.48 14.51
N ALA A 118 -9.06 8.65 15.00
CA ALA A 118 -8.72 8.41 16.39
C ALA A 118 -9.45 9.37 17.34
N TYR A 119 -9.54 10.65 16.97
CA TYR A 119 -10.28 11.64 17.76
C TYR A 119 -11.78 11.33 17.84
N GLY A 120 -12.40 10.92 16.72
CA GLY A 120 -13.80 10.50 16.70
C GLY A 120 -14.08 9.29 17.59
N GLN A 121 -13.15 8.34 17.65
CA GLN A 121 -13.25 7.18 18.54
C GLN A 121 -13.00 7.53 20.01
N ALA A 122 -12.02 8.39 20.30
CA ALA A 122 -11.67 8.79 21.66
C ALA A 122 -12.72 9.69 22.31
N CYS A 123 -13.27 10.64 21.56
CA CYS A 123 -14.27 11.60 22.04
C CYS A 123 -15.72 11.08 21.88
N GLY A 124 -15.93 9.98 21.13
CA GLY A 124 -17.21 9.30 20.96
C GLY A 124 -17.61 8.38 22.13
N LYS A 125 -17.08 8.60 23.34
CA LYS A 125 -17.55 7.86 24.52
C LYS A 125 -18.96 8.32 24.90
N PRO A 126 -19.88 7.41 25.25
CA PRO A 126 -21.16 7.79 25.83
C PRO A 126 -20.87 8.58 27.10
N SER A 127 -21.38 9.81 27.19
CA SER A 127 -21.51 10.49 28.47
C SER A 127 -22.51 9.68 29.30
N GLY A 128 -22.00 8.72 30.05
CA GLY A 128 -22.77 7.85 30.94
C GLY A 128 -21.88 7.52 32.11
N SER A 129 -21.94 8.39 33.11
CA SER A 129 -21.46 8.16 34.46
C SER A 129 -21.90 6.78 34.97
N PHE A 130 -21.02 6.21 35.79
CA PHE A 130 -21.28 5.25 36.85
C PHE A 130 -22.76 5.09 37.27
N GLN A 131 -23.19 3.83 37.41
CA GLN A 131 -24.40 3.32 38.12
C GLN A 131 -25.69 3.10 37.30
N GLU A 132 -25.98 1.83 36.94
CA GLU A 132 -27.05 0.99 37.50
C GLU A 132 -27.23 -0.35 36.73
N ARG A 133 -27.67 -1.37 37.47
CA ARG A 133 -27.81 -2.78 37.08
C ARG A 133 -29.03 -3.00 36.18
N GLY A 134 -28.84 -3.73 35.08
CA GLY A 134 -29.93 -4.31 34.27
C GLY A 134 -29.44 -4.85 32.91
N PRO A 135 -30.12 -5.86 32.30
CA PRO A 135 -29.70 -6.41 31.02
C PRO A 135 -29.96 -5.41 29.89
N LYS A 136 -28.89 -4.85 29.33
CA LYS A 136 -28.91 -3.90 28.22
C LYS A 136 -29.26 -4.63 26.91
N VAL A 137 -30.54 -4.65 26.54
CA VAL A 137 -30.95 -4.82 25.14
C VAL A 137 -30.96 -3.42 24.53
N PHE A 138 -30.45 -3.29 23.30
CA PHE A 138 -30.30 -2.06 22.51
C PHE A 138 -29.07 -1.18 22.85
N PHE A 139 -27.91 -1.59 22.33
CA PHE A 139 -26.95 -0.62 21.81
C PHE A 139 -27.59 0.05 20.58
N SER A 140 -28.11 1.28 20.72
CA SER A 140 -28.42 2.09 19.55
C SER A 140 -27.11 2.53 18.88
N PRO A 141 -27.10 2.78 17.55
CA PRO A 141 -25.94 3.32 16.87
C PRO A 141 -25.56 4.64 17.52
N ILE A 142 -24.42 4.64 18.21
CA ILE A 142 -23.83 5.78 18.89
C ILE A 142 -23.83 6.98 17.94
N ASP A 143 -24.52 8.07 18.31
CA ASP A 143 -24.47 9.37 17.63
C ASP A 143 -23.03 9.89 17.61
N LYS A 144 -22.24 9.44 16.63
CA LYS A 144 -20.88 9.93 16.40
C LYS A 144 -20.99 11.40 16.00
N LYS A 145 -20.66 12.30 16.92
CA LYS A 145 -20.59 13.74 16.65
C LYS A 145 -19.58 14.11 15.57
N LEU A 146 -18.68 13.18 15.25
CA LEU A 146 -17.65 13.29 14.25
C LEU A 146 -17.64 12.04 13.36
N ALA A 147 -17.78 12.22 12.06
CA ALA A 147 -17.58 11.17 11.05
C ALA A 147 -16.49 11.59 10.07
N VAL A 148 -15.68 10.62 9.64
CA VAL A 148 -14.58 10.83 8.68
C VAL A 148 -14.81 9.90 7.49
N ALA A 149 -14.68 10.44 6.28
CA ALA A 149 -14.82 9.70 5.03
C ALA A 149 -13.70 10.09 4.05
N ILE A 150 -13.34 9.17 3.18
CA ILE A 150 -12.43 9.43 2.05
C ILE A 150 -13.28 9.45 0.80
N GLU A 151 -13.17 10.52 0.02
CA GLU A 151 -13.93 10.74 -1.21
C GLU A 151 -12.99 10.93 -2.38
N GLY A 152 -13.34 10.36 -3.54
CA GLY A 152 -12.60 10.56 -4.78
C GLY A 152 -12.39 9.29 -5.59
N ASN A 153 -11.52 9.37 -6.59
CA ASN A 153 -11.21 8.26 -7.48
C ASN A 153 -10.00 7.46 -6.96
N VAL A 154 -10.26 6.24 -6.48
CA VAL A 154 -9.22 5.34 -5.94
C VAL A 154 -8.31 4.80 -7.04
N GLU A 155 -8.82 4.62 -8.26
CA GLU A 155 -8.03 4.07 -9.38
C GLU A 155 -6.99 5.09 -9.87
N GLU A 156 -7.40 6.35 -9.99
CA GLU A 156 -6.51 7.45 -10.35
C GLU A 156 -5.43 7.66 -9.28
N ALA A 157 -5.79 7.54 -8.00
CA ALA A 157 -4.83 7.61 -6.89
C ALA A 157 -3.81 6.45 -6.91
N LYS A 158 -4.27 5.24 -7.22
CA LYS A 158 -3.39 4.06 -7.40
C LYS A 158 -2.39 4.26 -8.54
N ALA A 159 -2.80 4.91 -9.62
CA ALA A 159 -1.91 5.23 -10.74
C ALA A 159 -0.78 6.19 -10.34
N LEU A 160 -1.06 7.16 -9.46
CA LEU A 160 -0.07 8.11 -8.93
C LEU A 160 0.93 7.48 -7.94
N CYS A 161 0.59 6.36 -7.29
CA CYS A 161 1.49 5.65 -6.38
C CYS A 161 2.56 4.81 -7.12
N LYS A 162 2.39 4.55 -8.41
CA LYS A 162 3.44 3.90 -9.20
C LYS A 162 4.54 4.92 -9.47
N PRO A 163 5.81 4.62 -9.19
CA PRO A 163 6.89 5.49 -9.64
C PRO A 163 6.76 5.65 -11.17
N PRO A 164 6.95 6.86 -11.71
CA PRO A 164 7.07 7.03 -13.14
C PRO A 164 8.24 6.12 -13.58
N GLU A 165 7.99 5.20 -14.51
CA GLU A 165 9.09 4.57 -15.23
C GLU A 165 9.90 5.67 -15.91
N ASP A 166 11.22 5.54 -15.80
CA ASP A 166 12.24 6.53 -16.14
C ASP A 166 12.05 7.22 -17.51
N SER A 167 12.26 8.55 -17.46
CA SER A 167 12.89 9.42 -18.46
C SER A 167 12.72 9.14 -19.96
N GLN A 168 12.28 10.18 -20.67
CA GLN A 168 13.10 10.71 -21.76
C GLN A 168 12.98 12.23 -21.78
N ASP A 169 14.02 12.87 -21.23
CA ASP A 169 14.45 14.20 -21.64
C ASP A 169 14.77 14.13 -23.13
N ASP A 170 14.02 14.88 -23.94
CA ASP A 170 14.49 15.33 -25.25
C ASP A 170 14.43 16.86 -25.25
N GLU A 171 15.44 17.46 -24.63
CA GLU A 171 15.94 18.79 -24.99
C GLU A 171 16.48 18.69 -26.43
N SER A 172 15.61 18.88 -27.42
CA SER A 172 16.03 19.03 -28.81
C SER A 172 16.04 20.50 -29.19
N ASP A 173 17.20 21.11 -28.90
CA ASP A 173 17.67 22.35 -29.51
C ASP A 173 17.95 22.07 -30.98
N SER A 174 17.20 22.69 -31.89
CA SER A 174 17.48 22.65 -33.32
C SER A 174 16.99 23.94 -33.96
N ASP A 175 17.89 24.91 -33.93
CA ASP A 175 17.94 26.12 -34.74
C ASP A 175 18.12 25.72 -36.22
N VAL A 176 17.04 25.74 -37.01
CA VAL A 176 17.09 25.67 -38.48
C VAL A 176 16.04 26.62 -39.05
N GLU A 177 16.54 27.75 -39.56
CA GLU A 177 15.87 28.60 -40.55
C GLU A 177 15.60 27.78 -41.82
N GLU A 178 14.34 27.59 -42.20
CA GLU A 178 13.91 27.78 -43.60
C GLU A 178 12.38 27.87 -43.71
N GLU A 179 11.95 28.88 -44.47
CA GLU A 179 10.58 29.20 -44.82
C GLU A 179 9.89 28.04 -45.55
N GLN A 180 8.67 27.68 -45.14
CA GLN A 180 7.50 27.57 -46.04
C GLN A 180 6.19 27.18 -45.31
N THR A 181 5.30 28.17 -45.23
CA THR A 181 3.86 28.08 -45.52
C THR A 181 3.06 26.87 -44.98
N THR A 182 2.68 26.89 -43.70
CA THR A 182 1.28 26.68 -43.29
C THR A 182 1.04 27.30 -41.92
N LYS A 183 -0.11 27.96 -41.76
CA LYS A 183 -0.52 28.75 -40.60
C LYS A 183 -0.62 27.90 -39.31
N ARG A 184 0.51 27.56 -38.69
CA ARG A 184 0.56 27.10 -37.30
C ARG A 184 0.60 28.32 -36.39
N ARG A 185 -0.56 28.61 -35.76
CA ARG A 185 -0.68 29.57 -34.67
C ARG A 185 0.40 29.27 -33.62
N ARG A 186 1.39 30.16 -33.47
CA ARG A 186 2.27 30.19 -32.29
C ARG A 186 1.38 30.24 -31.04
N PRO A 187 1.58 29.37 -30.03
CA PRO A 187 0.92 29.50 -28.74
C PRO A 187 1.23 30.89 -28.19
N THR A 188 0.20 31.68 -27.93
CA THR A 188 0.36 33.01 -27.33
C THR A 188 0.84 32.78 -25.90
N LEU A 189 1.88 33.49 -25.45
CA LEU A 189 2.52 33.36 -24.12
C LEU A 189 1.52 33.24 -22.93
N GLY A 190 0.34 33.87 -23.05
CA GLY A 190 -0.75 33.74 -22.08
C GLY A 190 -1.33 32.33 -21.94
N VAL A 191 -1.44 31.55 -23.03
CA VAL A 191 -1.95 30.17 -23.00
C VAL A 191 -0.99 29.25 -22.23
N GLN A 192 0.33 29.45 -22.40
CA GLN A 192 1.35 28.69 -21.65
C GLN A 192 1.32 29.00 -20.14
N LEU A 193 1.04 30.25 -19.75
CA LEU A 193 0.91 30.63 -18.35
C LEU A 193 -0.34 30.03 -17.70
N ASP A 194 -1.45 29.97 -18.43
CA ASP A 194 -2.69 29.35 -17.94
C ASP A 194 -2.56 27.83 -17.78
N ASP A 195 -1.87 27.14 -18.71
CA ASP A 195 -1.63 25.71 -18.60
C ASP A 195 -0.67 25.40 -17.44
N LYS A 196 0.39 26.20 -17.27
CA LYS A 196 1.27 26.11 -16.10
C LYS A 196 0.52 26.35 -14.79
N ARG A 197 -0.41 27.31 -14.76
CA ARG A 197 -1.25 27.58 -13.58
C ARG A 197 -2.19 26.41 -13.27
N LYS A 198 -2.82 25.80 -14.28
CA LYS A 198 -3.68 24.62 -14.10
C LYS A 198 -2.88 23.43 -13.57
N GLU A 199 -1.68 23.21 -14.11
CA GLU A 199 -0.80 22.15 -13.64
C GLU A 199 -0.42 22.39 -12.17
N MET A 200 0.01 23.60 -11.80
CA MET A 200 0.32 23.93 -10.40
C MET A 200 -0.88 23.75 -9.45
N LEU A 201 -2.12 23.94 -9.92
CA LEU A 201 -3.34 23.77 -9.14
C LEU A 201 -3.93 22.35 -9.23
N LYS A 202 -3.21 21.38 -9.79
CA LYS A 202 -3.64 19.99 -9.88
C LYS A 202 -3.86 19.40 -8.49
N ARG A 203 -5.08 18.91 -8.27
CA ARG A 203 -5.51 18.29 -7.01
C ARG A 203 -5.23 16.80 -7.03
N HIS A 204 -4.92 16.26 -5.87
CA HIS A 204 -4.94 14.83 -5.65
C HIS A 204 -6.36 14.29 -5.87
N PRO A 205 -6.53 13.14 -6.55
CA PRO A 205 -7.84 12.57 -6.86
C PRO A 205 -8.64 12.09 -5.65
N LEU A 206 -7.96 11.84 -4.52
CA LEU A 206 -8.59 11.59 -3.22
C LEU A 206 -8.57 12.81 -2.32
N SER A 207 -9.64 12.95 -1.56
CA SER A 207 -9.90 13.99 -0.56
C SER A 207 -10.42 13.36 0.73
N VAL A 208 -10.22 14.04 1.86
CA VAL A 208 -10.72 13.59 3.16
C VAL A 208 -11.84 14.52 3.60
N THR A 209 -13.00 13.97 3.91
CA THR A 209 -14.16 14.72 4.39
C THR A 209 -14.39 14.43 5.87
N ILE A 210 -14.49 15.49 6.66
CA ILE A 210 -14.80 15.45 8.09
C ILE A 210 -16.16 16.10 8.32
N SER A 211 -17.10 15.34 8.88
CA SER A 211 -18.46 15.77 9.20
C SER A 211 -18.63 15.91 10.71
N LEU A 212 -19.00 17.10 11.17
CA LEU A 212 -19.21 17.45 12.56
C LEU A 212 -20.68 17.81 12.80
N LYS A 213 -21.35 17.07 13.69
CA LYS A 213 -22.72 17.39 14.12
C LYS A 213 -22.66 18.30 15.36
N CYS A 214 -23.06 19.55 15.19
CA CYS A 214 -23.13 20.53 16.26
C CYS A 214 -24.33 20.29 17.18
N LYS A 215 -24.25 20.82 18.41
CA LYS A 215 -25.34 20.70 19.40
C LYS A 215 -26.64 21.38 18.92
N ASP A 216 -26.51 22.39 18.07
CA ASP A 216 -27.63 23.17 17.52
C ASP A 216 -28.33 22.47 16.34
N GLY A 217 -28.01 21.18 16.08
CA GLY A 217 -28.53 20.42 14.94
C GLY A 217 -27.83 20.72 13.60
N ASN A 218 -26.97 21.74 13.56
CA ASN A 218 -26.21 22.10 12.37
C ASN A 218 -25.14 21.05 12.04
N LEU A 219 -24.87 20.85 10.75
CA LEU A 219 -23.82 19.96 10.25
C LEU A 219 -22.71 20.80 9.60
N LEU A 220 -21.49 20.69 10.13
CA LEU A 220 -20.29 21.29 9.53
C LEU A 220 -19.53 20.21 8.75
N LEU A 221 -19.38 20.43 7.45
CA LEU A 221 -18.65 19.56 6.54
C LEU A 221 -17.34 20.24 6.14
N LEU A 222 -16.20 19.62 6.46
CA LEU A 222 -14.87 20.07 6.03
C LEU A 222 -14.31 19.06 5.03
N THR A 223 -14.14 19.47 3.78
CA THR A 223 -13.51 18.65 2.74
C THR A 223 -12.09 19.15 2.50
N PHE A 224 -11.12 18.29 2.74
CA PHE A 224 -9.70 18.57 2.60
C PHE A 224 -9.18 18.05 1.26
N TYR A 225 -8.58 18.95 0.48
CA TYR A 225 -7.93 18.63 -0.80
C TYR A 225 -6.42 18.85 -0.70
N TYR A 226 -5.65 18.04 -1.40
CA TYR A 226 -4.20 18.18 -1.48
C TYR A 226 -3.78 18.66 -2.88
N LEU A 227 -2.98 19.71 -2.96
CA LEU A 227 -2.37 20.19 -4.20
C LEU A 227 -0.98 19.59 -4.31
N MET A 228 -0.82 18.60 -5.21
CA MET A 228 0.41 17.80 -5.30
C MET A 228 1.63 18.63 -5.69
N ASN A 229 1.46 19.59 -6.62
CA ASN A 229 2.56 20.39 -7.14
C ASN A 229 2.96 21.55 -6.22
N LEU A 230 2.08 21.96 -5.30
CA LEU A 230 2.36 23.02 -4.32
C LEU A 230 2.69 22.46 -2.93
N ASN A 231 2.45 21.17 -2.68
CA ASN A 231 2.50 20.53 -1.36
C ASN A 231 1.65 21.26 -0.30
N VAL A 232 0.50 21.79 -0.72
CA VAL A 232 -0.43 22.52 0.15
C VAL A 232 -1.70 21.72 0.35
N LEU A 233 -2.13 21.63 1.60
CA LEU A 233 -3.43 21.11 2.00
C LEU A 233 -4.42 22.28 2.09
N THR A 234 -5.56 22.14 1.43
CA THR A 234 -6.62 23.15 1.36
C THR A 234 -7.90 22.58 1.95
N VAL A 235 -8.76 23.44 2.50
CA VAL A 235 -10.03 23.03 3.11
C VAL A 235 -11.18 23.81 2.49
N LYS A 236 -12.26 23.10 2.16
CA LYS A 236 -13.53 23.67 1.80
C LYS A 236 -14.53 23.37 2.90
N THR A 237 -15.14 24.41 3.45
CA THR A 237 -16.11 24.29 4.54
C THR A 237 -17.52 24.53 4.00
N LYS A 238 -18.45 23.63 4.32
CA LYS A 238 -19.88 23.81 4.07
C LYS A 238 -20.63 23.62 5.38
N MET A 239 -21.50 24.56 5.72
CA MET A 239 -22.37 24.46 6.90
C MET A 239 -23.81 24.27 6.42
N THR A 240 -24.48 23.23 6.92
CA THR A 240 -25.91 22.99 6.67
C THR A 240 -26.65 23.26 7.98
N ALA A 241 -27.52 24.27 7.99
CA ALA A 241 -28.37 24.57 9.13
C ALA A 241 -29.58 23.64 9.17
N ALA A 242 -30.07 23.30 10.37
CA ALA A 242 -31.20 22.37 10.54
C ALA A 242 -32.56 22.92 10.07
N THR A 243 -32.66 24.20 9.71
CA THR A 243 -33.93 24.92 9.51
C THR A 243 -34.55 24.78 8.11
N GLU A 244 -33.90 24.10 7.14
CA GLU A 244 -34.40 24.00 5.75
C GLU A 244 -35.15 22.69 5.42
N MET A 245 -35.89 22.11 6.38
CA MET A 245 -36.76 20.94 6.11
C MET A 245 -38.27 21.19 6.30
N THR A 246 -38.73 22.44 6.29
CA THR A 246 -40.15 22.76 6.13
C THR A 246 -40.38 23.39 4.76
N VAL A 247 -40.67 22.53 3.78
CA VAL A 247 -41.23 22.94 2.49
C VAL A 247 -42.57 23.64 2.75
N PRO A 248 -42.84 24.82 2.17
CA PRO A 248 -44.18 25.39 2.21
C PRO A 248 -45.08 24.51 1.31
N ILE A 249 -46.10 23.90 1.92
CA ILE A 249 -47.22 23.33 1.18
C ILE A 249 -47.93 24.52 0.51
N SER A 250 -47.69 24.66 -0.79
CA SER A 250 -48.42 25.60 -1.65
C SER A 250 -49.87 25.14 -1.74
N ALA A 251 -50.79 25.90 -1.14
CA ALA A 251 -52.21 25.82 -1.44
C ALA A 251 -52.47 26.48 -2.80
N GLY A 252 -53.11 25.74 -3.71
CA GLY A 252 -53.62 26.17 -5.00
C GLY A 252 -54.61 25.14 -5.50
#